data_AF-A0AAW8U113-F1
#
_entry.id   AF-A0AAW8U113-F1
#
_cell.length_a   1.000
_cell.length_b   1.000
_cell.length_c   1.000
_cell.angle_alpha   90.00
_cell.angle_beta   90.00
_cell.angle_gamma   90.00
#
_symmetry.space_group_name_H-M   'P 1'
#
loop_
_entity.id
_entity.type
_entity.pdbx_description
1 polymer ?
#
loop_
_entity_poly.entity_id
_entity_poly.type
_entity_poly.pdbx_seq_one_letter_code
_entity_poly.pdbx_strand_id
1 'polypeptide(L)'
;MAFPKEDFDYYERTVSIMYRKYFRKRITIALVAAGIIALYTGIVREHFLLNGLLVGILVAIGVYYGLQARRFPEVYQQLLGENQPEAQIRSVVEDEYSYHIYEGEKAVARINKAGVRNLPSQNKQYTLMVGFDKRFFAQEPLKMTYYDMLDLTYEEKFRLSRGGYSSMPRFLRRFTWRNLKASAGNAVGFLLSNLFFLFILYRLIRYVIAMLRMLF
;
A
#
# COMPACT_ATOMS: atom_id res chain seq x y z
N MET A 1 -21.64 24.72 -5.39
CA MET A 1 -20.69 24.69 -6.53
C MET A 1 -20.14 23.28 -6.67
N ALA A 2 -20.07 22.74 -7.88
CA ALA A 2 -19.62 21.37 -8.14
C ALA A 2 -18.08 21.22 -8.10
N PHE A 3 -17.46 21.73 -7.03
CA PHE A 3 -16.00 21.68 -6.83
C PHE A 3 -15.41 20.26 -6.92
N PRO A 4 -16.12 19.16 -6.54
CA PRO A 4 -15.54 17.82 -6.66
C PRO A 4 -15.25 17.43 -8.10
N LYS A 5 -16.07 17.88 -9.06
CA LYS A 5 -15.84 17.59 -10.47
C LYS A 5 -14.59 18.30 -10.98
N GLU A 6 -14.47 19.59 -10.70
CA GLU A 6 -13.33 20.41 -11.11
C GLU A 6 -12.02 19.89 -10.52
N ASP A 7 -12.02 19.54 -9.23
CA ASP A 7 -10.85 18.96 -8.55
C ASP A 7 -10.45 17.62 -9.18
N PHE A 8 -11.40 16.73 -9.43
CA PHE A 8 -11.09 15.43 -10.04
C PHE A 8 -10.62 15.58 -11.48
N ASP A 9 -11.21 16.45 -12.29
CA ASP A 9 -10.76 16.68 -13.67
C ASP A 9 -9.33 17.26 -13.67
N TYR A 10 -9.03 18.19 -12.76
CA TYR A 10 -7.70 18.79 -12.64
C TYR A 10 -6.63 17.79 -12.15
N TYR A 11 -6.96 16.95 -11.17
CA TYR A 11 -5.99 16.06 -10.53
C TYR A 11 -5.86 14.67 -11.17
N GLU A 12 -6.70 14.30 -12.15
CA GLU A 12 -6.71 12.97 -12.77
C GLU A 12 -5.31 12.49 -13.17
N ARG A 13 -4.54 13.34 -13.87
CA ARG A 13 -3.18 13.00 -14.31
C ARG A 13 -2.26 12.69 -13.13
N THR A 14 -2.35 13.47 -12.05
CA THR A 14 -1.54 13.30 -10.84
C THR A 14 -1.87 11.97 -10.17
N VAL A 15 -3.17 11.69 -9.99
CA VAL A 15 -3.64 10.44 -9.37
C VAL A 15 -3.29 9.23 -10.24
N SER A 16 -3.40 9.33 -11.56
CA SER A 16 -3.00 8.30 -12.52
C SER A 16 -1.52 7.92 -12.39
N ILE A 17 -0.64 8.93 -12.30
CA ILE A 17 0.80 8.70 -12.10
C ILE A 17 1.06 8.01 -10.76
N MET A 18 0.39 8.44 -9.69
CA MET A 18 0.49 7.79 -8.37
C MET A 18 0.07 6.33 -8.43
N TYR A 19 -1.08 6.04 -9.05
CA TYR A 19 -1.65 4.70 -9.20
C TYR A 19 -0.71 3.78 -9.97
N ARG A 20 -0.23 4.22 -11.15
CA ARG A 20 0.72 3.46 -11.96
C ARG A 20 2.03 3.20 -11.21
N LYS A 21 2.55 4.20 -10.48
CA LYS A 21 3.79 4.06 -9.69
C LYS A 21 3.61 3.04 -8.56
N TYR A 22 2.45 3.02 -7.91
CA TYR A 22 2.13 2.06 -6.85
C TYR A 22 2.19 0.61 -7.33
N PHE A 23 1.62 0.30 -8.50
CA PHE A 23 1.66 -1.05 -9.07
C PHE A 23 3.02 -1.38 -9.68
N ARG A 24 3.65 -0.44 -10.41
CA ARG A 24 5.01 -0.64 -10.97
C ARG A 24 6.00 -1.06 -9.90
N LYS A 25 6.01 -0.41 -8.74
CA LYS A 25 6.88 -0.79 -7.63
C LYS A 25 6.72 -2.26 -7.21
N ARG A 26 5.47 -2.75 -7.14
CA ARG A 26 5.19 -4.14 -6.75
C ARG A 26 5.58 -5.14 -7.82
N ILE A 27 5.31 -4.81 -9.09
CA ILE A 27 5.75 -5.60 -10.24
C ILE A 27 7.29 -5.72 -10.22
N THR A 28 8.01 -4.60 -10.03
CA THR A 28 9.48 -4.62 -9.94
C THR A 28 9.96 -5.50 -8.79
N ILE A 29 9.36 -5.41 -7.60
CA ILE A 29 9.73 -6.27 -6.46
C ILE A 29 9.50 -7.75 -6.79
N ALA A 30 8.37 -8.10 -7.40
CA ALA A 30 8.08 -9.47 -7.79
C ALA A 30 9.06 -10.00 -8.85
N LEU A 31 9.39 -9.19 -9.86
CA LEU A 31 10.35 -9.54 -10.92
C LEU A 31 11.77 -9.70 -10.38
N VAL A 32 12.22 -8.81 -9.49
CA VAL A 32 13.53 -8.91 -8.84
C VAL A 32 13.61 -10.18 -7.98
N ALA A 33 12.57 -10.46 -7.19
CA ALA A 33 12.51 -11.69 -6.41
C ALA A 33 12.55 -12.95 -7.30
N ALA A 34 11.79 -12.96 -8.39
CA ALA A 34 11.80 -14.05 -9.36
C ALA A 34 13.18 -14.22 -10.01
N GLY A 35 13.84 -13.12 -10.38
CA GLY A 35 15.18 -13.11 -10.95
C GLY A 35 16.23 -13.69 -10.01
N ILE A 36 16.20 -13.33 -8.71
CA ILE A 36 17.11 -13.89 -7.70
C ILE A 36 16.92 -15.41 -7.57
N ILE A 37 15.66 -15.88 -7.52
CA ILE A 37 15.36 -17.31 -7.41
C ILE A 37 15.80 -18.07 -8.67
N ALA A 38 15.53 -17.52 -9.85
CA ALA A 38 15.92 -18.12 -11.12
C ALA A 38 17.44 -18.22 -11.25
N LEU A 39 18.16 -17.14 -10.92
CA LEU A 39 19.62 -17.09 -10.95
C LEU A 39 20.23 -18.13 -9.99
N TYR A 40 19.77 -18.17 -8.73
CA TYR A 40 20.21 -19.16 -7.76
C TYR A 40 19.98 -20.58 -8.26
N THR A 41 18.79 -20.85 -8.82
CA THR A 41 18.44 -22.18 -9.34
C THR A 41 19.33 -22.60 -10.49
N GLY A 42 19.67 -21.67 -11.40
CA GLY A 42 20.57 -21.94 -12.52
C GLY A 42 22.00 -22.29 -12.10
N ILE A 43 22.51 -21.63 -11.04
CA ILE A 43 23.87 -21.84 -10.51
C ILE A 43 23.93 -23.11 -9.66
N VAL A 44 23.09 -23.19 -8.62
CA VAL A 44 23.19 -24.21 -7.56
C VAL A 44 22.46 -25.51 -7.95
N ARG A 45 21.49 -25.44 -8.87
CA ARG A 45 20.72 -26.59 -9.36
C ARG A 45 20.00 -27.38 -8.26
N GLU A 46 19.64 -26.70 -7.17
CA GLU A 46 18.87 -27.26 -6.07
C GLU A 46 17.41 -26.80 -6.09
N HIS A 47 16.52 -27.64 -5.55
CA HIS A 47 15.11 -27.30 -5.33
C HIS A 47 14.35 -26.82 -6.59
N PHE A 48 14.66 -27.36 -7.77
CA PHE A 48 14.06 -26.95 -9.05
C PHE A 48 12.53 -26.84 -9.03
N LEU A 49 11.83 -27.88 -8.56
CA LEU A 49 10.36 -27.90 -8.50
C LEU A 49 9.81 -26.75 -7.65
N LEU A 50 10.36 -26.57 -6.45
CA LEU A 50 9.91 -25.53 -5.52
C LEU A 50 10.26 -24.12 -6.04
N ASN A 51 11.46 -23.94 -6.58
CA ASN A 51 11.88 -22.65 -7.13
C ASN A 51 11.09 -22.29 -8.39
N GLY A 52 10.80 -23.27 -9.25
CA GLY A 52 9.92 -23.10 -10.40
C GLY A 52 8.51 -22.68 -9.99
N LEU A 53 7.94 -23.31 -8.96
CA LEU A 53 6.65 -22.92 -8.40
C LEU A 53 6.67 -21.48 -7.85
N LEU A 54 7.70 -21.12 -7.09
CA LEU A 54 7.83 -19.77 -6.54
C LEU A 54 7.96 -18.70 -7.63
N VAL A 55 8.76 -18.96 -8.66
CA VAL A 55 8.87 -18.07 -9.83
C VAL A 55 7.51 -17.95 -10.53
N GLY A 56 6.82 -19.07 -10.76
CA GLY A 56 5.48 -19.07 -11.35
C GLY A 56 4.48 -18.22 -10.57
N ILE A 57 4.45 -18.34 -9.25
CA ILE A 57 3.59 -17.52 -8.38
C ILE A 57 3.97 -16.04 -8.45
N LEU A 58 5.26 -15.71 -8.41
CA LEU A 58 5.73 -14.32 -8.50
C LEU A 58 5.38 -13.67 -9.85
N VAL A 59 5.50 -14.42 -10.94
CA VAL A 59 5.08 -13.98 -12.27
C VAL A 59 3.56 -13.76 -12.31
N ALA A 60 2.76 -14.70 -11.79
CA ALA A 60 1.31 -14.54 -11.71
C ALA A 60 0.90 -13.29 -10.90
N ILE A 61 1.57 -13.04 -9.77
CA ILE A 61 1.38 -11.82 -8.97
C ILE A 61 1.75 -10.57 -9.78
N GLY A 62 2.87 -10.61 -10.52
CA GLY A 62 3.29 -9.52 -11.41
C GLY A 62 2.25 -9.20 -12.50
N VAL A 63 1.73 -10.24 -13.16
CA VAL A 63 0.66 -10.13 -14.17
C VAL A 63 -0.61 -9.56 -13.55
N TYR A 64 -1.03 -10.07 -12.39
CA TYR A 64 -2.19 -9.56 -11.65
C TYR A 64 -2.07 -8.06 -11.36
N TYR A 65 -0.91 -7.60 -10.86
CA TYR A 65 -0.68 -6.18 -10.64
C TYR A 65 -0.61 -5.37 -11.94
N GLY A 66 -0.13 -5.97 -13.03
CA GLY A 66 -0.16 -5.36 -14.36
C GLY A 66 -1.58 -5.11 -14.86
N LEU A 67 -2.48 -6.08 -14.66
CA LEU A 67 -3.91 -5.93 -14.98
C LEU A 67 -4.56 -4.86 -14.11
N GLN A 68 -4.32 -4.89 -12.79
CA GLN A 68 -4.86 -3.88 -11.88
C GLN A 68 -4.37 -2.47 -12.20
N ALA A 69 -3.12 -2.31 -12.67
CA ALA A 69 -2.59 -1.01 -13.10
C ALA A 69 -3.34 -0.41 -14.29
N ARG A 70 -3.99 -1.23 -15.12
CA ARG A 70 -4.79 -0.79 -16.28
C ARG A 70 -6.20 -0.36 -15.91
N ARG A 71 -6.73 -0.82 -14.77
CA ARG A 71 -8.07 -0.48 -14.26
C ARG A 71 -8.19 0.92 -13.65
N PHE A 72 -7.20 1.79 -13.84
CA PHE A 72 -7.23 3.14 -13.31
C PHE A 72 -8.51 3.92 -13.69
N PRO A 73 -8.99 3.91 -14.95
CA PRO A 73 -10.19 4.68 -15.32
C PRO A 73 -11.43 4.22 -14.53
N GLU A 74 -11.62 2.91 -14.38
CA GLU A 74 -12.73 2.32 -13.63
C GLU A 74 -12.70 2.74 -12.16
N VAL A 75 -11.54 2.60 -11.52
CA VAL A 75 -11.34 2.98 -10.10
C VAL A 75 -11.52 4.48 -9.91
N TYR A 76 -11.04 5.30 -10.86
CA TYR A 76 -11.15 6.75 -10.77
C TYR A 76 -12.59 7.22 -10.90
N GLN A 77 -13.36 6.63 -11.83
CA GLN A 77 -14.77 6.92 -12.02
C GLN A 77 -15.62 6.48 -10.81
N GLN A 78 -15.29 5.35 -10.20
CA GLN A 78 -15.94 4.93 -8.97
C GLN A 78 -15.70 5.93 -7.82
N LEU A 79 -14.44 6.37 -7.62
CA LEU A 79 -14.10 7.38 -6.61
C LEU A 79 -14.75 8.74 -6.88
N LEU A 80 -14.93 9.10 -8.15
CA LEU A 80 -15.66 10.29 -8.55
C LEU A 80 -17.14 10.18 -8.18
N GLY A 81 -17.77 9.03 -8.48
CA GLY A 81 -19.16 8.75 -8.13
C GLY A 81 -19.41 8.73 -6.62
N GLU A 82 -18.43 8.28 -5.83
CA GLU A 82 -18.50 8.34 -4.35
C GLU A 82 -18.49 9.79 -3.83
N ASN A 83 -17.94 10.76 -4.58
CA ASN A 83 -17.82 12.16 -4.16
C ASN A 83 -18.72 13.12 -4.95
N GLN A 84 -19.72 12.58 -5.65
CA GLN A 84 -20.74 13.35 -6.38
C GLN A 84 -22.15 12.88 -5.99
N PRO A 85 -23.14 13.80 -5.98
CA PRO A 85 -23.05 15.22 -6.35
C PRO A 85 -22.44 16.10 -5.24
N GLU A 86 -22.41 15.61 -3.99
CA GLU A 86 -21.83 16.31 -2.84
C GLU A 86 -20.53 15.63 -2.40
N ALA A 87 -19.55 16.44 -2.02
CA ALA A 87 -18.28 15.94 -1.52
C ALA A 87 -18.48 15.18 -0.21
N GLN A 88 -17.95 13.96 -0.11
CA GLN A 88 -17.91 13.25 1.16
C GLN A 88 -16.76 13.77 2.01
N ILE A 89 -17.08 14.69 2.93
CA ILE A 89 -16.14 15.20 3.91
C ILE A 89 -16.01 14.18 5.04
N ARG A 90 -14.80 13.69 5.27
CA ARG A 90 -14.52 12.67 6.30
C ARG A 90 -13.52 13.23 7.31
N SER A 91 -13.63 12.75 8.56
CA SER A 91 -12.67 13.14 9.59
C SER A 91 -11.39 12.33 9.45
N VAL A 92 -10.26 13.01 9.64
CA VAL A 92 -8.93 12.42 9.48
C VAL A 92 -8.16 12.56 10.78
N VAL A 93 -7.72 11.42 11.32
CA VAL A 93 -6.84 11.36 12.48
C VAL A 93 -5.44 10.93 12.03
N GLU A 94 -4.44 11.73 12.37
CA GLU A 94 -3.05 11.47 12.06
C GLU A 94 -2.38 10.57 13.12
N ASP A 95 -1.86 9.41 12.67
CA ASP A 95 -1.01 8.49 13.42
C ASP A 95 0.44 8.55 12.85
N GLU A 96 1.43 7.95 13.52
CA GLU A 96 2.87 8.08 13.19
C GLU A 96 3.18 7.86 11.69
N TYR A 97 2.56 6.85 11.07
CA TYR A 97 2.80 6.46 9.67
C TYR A 97 1.54 6.36 8.81
N SER A 98 0.38 6.76 9.33
CA SER A 98 -0.88 6.62 8.60
C SER A 98 -1.87 7.70 8.96
N TYR A 99 -2.76 7.98 8.02
CA TYR A 99 -3.99 8.71 8.24
C TYR A 99 -5.12 7.71 8.44
N HIS A 100 -5.87 7.85 9.53
CA HIS A 100 -7.07 7.08 9.79
C HIS A 100 -8.26 7.93 9.37
N ILE A 101 -9.06 7.41 8.44
CA ILE A 101 -10.24 8.07 7.92
C ILE A 101 -11.46 7.49 8.63
N TYR A 102 -12.25 8.36 9.24
CA TYR A 102 -13.50 8.00 9.90
C TYR A 102 -14.70 8.64 9.23
N GLU A 103 -15.79 7.90 9.23
CA GLU A 103 -17.13 8.35 8.86
C GLU A 103 -17.99 8.23 10.12
N GLY A 104 -18.25 9.37 10.76
CA GLY A 104 -18.72 9.38 12.15
C GLY A 104 -17.72 8.67 13.09
N GLU A 105 -18.19 7.68 13.84
CA GLU A 105 -17.37 6.88 14.75
C GLU A 105 -16.67 5.68 14.08
N LYS A 106 -16.99 5.39 12.81
CA LYS A 106 -16.51 4.18 12.13
C LYS A 106 -15.24 4.45 11.35
N ALA A 107 -14.19 3.68 11.62
CA ALA A 107 -12.97 3.70 10.81
C ALA A 107 -13.23 3.05 9.44
N VAL A 108 -13.14 3.84 8.37
CA VAL A 108 -13.46 3.40 6.99
C VAL A 108 -12.21 3.03 6.22
N ALA A 109 -11.13 3.79 6.40
CA ALA A 109 -9.88 3.55 5.68
C ALA A 109 -8.66 3.93 6.49
N ARG A 110 -7.53 3.29 6.17
CA ARG A 110 -6.23 3.63 6.72
C ARG A 110 -5.25 3.88 5.60
N ILE A 111 -4.92 5.14 5.38
CA ILE A 111 -4.00 5.54 4.30
C ILE A 111 -2.58 5.63 4.84
N ASN A 112 -1.61 5.06 4.12
CA ASN A 112 -0.20 5.18 4.49
C ASN A 112 0.33 6.59 4.17
N LYS A 113 1.01 7.26 5.10
CA LYS A 113 1.66 8.56 4.84
C LYS A 113 2.67 8.49 3.69
N ALA A 114 3.32 7.35 3.52
CA ALA A 114 4.27 7.15 2.43
C ALA A 114 3.53 7.08 1.09
N GLY A 115 3.65 8.16 0.31
CA GLY A 115 3.03 8.26 -1.01
C GLY A 115 1.65 8.92 -1.01
N VAL A 116 1.25 9.56 0.09
CA VAL A 116 0.09 10.46 0.12
C VAL A 116 0.39 11.78 -0.58
N ARG A 117 -0.66 12.36 -1.16
CA ARG A 117 -0.72 13.73 -1.63
C ARG A 117 -1.94 14.41 -1.01
N ASN A 118 -1.72 15.59 -0.45
CA ASN A 118 -2.77 16.51 -0.05
C ASN A 118 -2.90 17.53 -1.17
N LEU A 119 -4.03 17.49 -1.88
CA LEU A 119 -4.30 18.30 -3.05
C LEU A 119 -5.29 19.41 -2.67
N PRO A 120 -4.94 20.69 -2.82
CA PRO A 120 -5.86 21.79 -2.52
C PRO A 120 -7.15 21.67 -3.34
N SER A 121 -8.30 21.78 -2.69
CA SER A 121 -9.58 21.83 -3.39
C SER A 121 -9.86 23.25 -3.91
N GLN A 122 -10.65 23.35 -4.97
CA GLN A 122 -11.28 24.62 -5.39
C GLN A 122 -12.11 25.25 -4.26
N ASN A 123 -12.72 24.42 -3.40
CA ASN A 123 -13.23 24.90 -2.13
C ASN A 123 -12.06 25.04 -1.13
N LYS A 124 -11.65 26.29 -0.88
CA LYS A 124 -10.50 26.63 -0.02
C LYS A 124 -10.57 26.06 1.40
N GLN A 125 -11.75 25.66 1.88
CA GLN A 125 -11.90 25.02 3.18
C GLN A 125 -11.39 23.58 3.19
N TYR A 126 -11.50 22.87 2.07
CA TYR A 126 -11.24 21.43 2.02
C TYR A 126 -9.94 21.09 1.31
N THR A 127 -9.40 19.92 1.66
CA THR A 127 -8.26 19.33 1.00
C THR A 127 -8.60 17.92 0.55
N LEU A 128 -8.24 17.58 -0.67
CA LEU A 128 -8.40 16.25 -1.22
C LEU A 128 -7.16 15.41 -0.88
N MET A 129 -7.30 14.50 0.10
CA MET A 129 -6.29 13.50 0.39
C MET A 129 -6.36 12.37 -0.63
N VAL A 130 -5.24 12.11 -1.29
CA VAL A 130 -5.08 10.98 -2.21
C VAL A 130 -3.96 10.09 -1.68
N GLY A 131 -4.23 8.80 -1.51
CA GLY A 131 -3.22 7.86 -1.07
C GLY A 131 -3.63 6.42 -1.25
N PHE A 132 -2.85 5.53 -0.64
CA PHE A 132 -3.08 4.10 -0.73
C PHE A 132 -3.38 3.49 0.63
N ASP A 133 -4.33 2.56 0.64
CA ASP A 133 -4.66 1.75 1.79
C ASP A 133 -3.40 1.03 2.30
N LYS A 134 -3.25 1.01 3.62
CA LYS A 134 -2.14 0.34 4.31
C LYS A 134 -2.25 -1.18 4.18
N ARG A 135 -3.44 -1.72 3.93
CA ARG A 135 -3.67 -3.16 3.75
C ARG A 135 -2.93 -3.69 2.53
N PHE A 136 -2.32 -4.87 2.69
CA PHE A 136 -1.46 -5.47 1.66
C PHE A 136 -2.27 -5.97 0.45
N PHE A 137 -3.50 -6.43 0.68
CA PHE A 137 -4.43 -7.00 -0.32
C PHE A 137 -5.74 -6.22 -0.42
N ALA A 138 -5.67 -4.88 -0.37
CA ALA A 138 -6.82 -4.11 -0.77
C ALA A 138 -7.09 -4.38 -2.26
N GLN A 139 -8.31 -4.86 -2.59
CA GLN A 139 -8.75 -5.00 -3.98
C GLN A 139 -8.69 -3.66 -4.71
N GLU A 140 -9.09 -2.59 -4.01
CA GLU A 140 -8.98 -1.20 -4.45
C GLU A 140 -8.10 -0.43 -3.47
N PRO A 141 -6.78 -0.36 -3.74
CA PRO A 141 -5.85 0.25 -2.81
C PRO A 141 -5.88 1.77 -2.86
N LEU A 142 -6.33 2.39 -3.96
CA LEU A 142 -6.41 3.84 -4.07
C LEU A 142 -7.58 4.36 -3.23
N LYS A 143 -7.34 5.40 -2.43
CA LYS A 143 -8.35 6.08 -1.64
C LYS A 143 -8.23 7.59 -1.81
N MET A 144 -9.37 8.23 -2.00
CA MET A 144 -9.54 9.66 -2.15
C MET A 144 -10.59 10.14 -1.14
N THR A 145 -10.30 11.21 -0.42
CA THR A 145 -11.18 11.71 0.64
C THR A 145 -10.97 13.19 0.84
N TYR A 146 -12.07 13.94 0.91
CA TYR A 146 -12.04 15.33 1.34
C TYR A 146 -12.03 15.41 2.86
N TYR A 147 -11.23 16.32 3.39
CA TYR A 147 -11.20 16.64 4.81
C TYR A 147 -10.88 18.11 5.01
N ASP A 148 -11.29 18.66 6.15
CA ASP A 148 -10.84 19.97 6.58
C ASP A 148 -9.46 19.84 7.24
N MET A 149 -8.49 20.61 6.76
CA MET A 149 -7.12 20.55 7.28
C MET A 149 -7.03 21.11 8.70
N LEU A 150 -7.93 22.04 9.06
CA LEU A 150 -7.97 22.64 10.40
C LEU A 150 -8.53 21.68 11.45
N ASP A 151 -9.36 20.71 11.03
CA ASP A 151 -9.94 19.67 11.88
C ASP A 151 -9.05 18.42 12.03
N LEU A 152 -7.82 18.46 11.48
CA LEU A 152 -6.91 17.33 11.56
C LEU A 152 -6.43 17.12 13.01
N THR A 153 -6.87 16.03 13.62
CA THR A 153 -6.50 15.66 14.99
C THR A 153 -5.36 14.64 15.00
N TYR A 154 -4.51 14.70 16.03
CA TYR A 154 -3.42 13.73 16.22
C TYR A 154 -3.84 12.63 17.20
N GLU A 155 -3.56 11.36 16.89
CA GLU A 155 -3.78 10.25 17.82
C GLU A 155 -2.93 10.50 19.11
N GLU A 156 -3.54 10.46 20.31
CA GLU A 156 -2.85 10.82 21.58
C GLU A 156 -1.53 10.06 21.81
N LYS A 157 -1.44 8.82 21.32
CA LYS A 157 -0.22 8.00 21.37
C LYS A 157 0.92 8.56 20.50
N PHE A 158 0.60 9.25 19.40
CA PHE A 158 1.58 9.93 18.56
C PHE A 158 2.09 11.22 19.23
N ARG A 159 1.22 11.92 19.97
CA ARG A 159 1.64 13.01 20.87
C ARG A 159 2.66 12.50 21.91
N LEU A 160 2.39 11.34 22.50
CA LEU A 160 3.27 10.70 23.48
C LEU A 160 4.56 10.10 22.85
N SER A 161 4.52 9.60 21.61
CA SER A 161 5.71 8.99 20.96
C SER A 161 6.76 10.01 20.51
N ARG A 162 6.36 11.27 20.23
CA ARG A 162 7.33 12.38 20.10
C ARG A 162 8.05 12.70 21.42
N GLY A 163 7.55 12.20 22.55
CA GLY A 163 8.18 12.25 23.87
C GLY A 163 9.23 11.15 24.15
N GLY A 164 9.62 10.35 23.14
CA GLY A 164 10.88 9.58 23.21
C GLY A 164 10.78 8.10 23.55
N TYR A 165 9.74 7.36 23.12
CA TYR A 165 9.74 5.90 23.25
C TYR A 165 9.41 5.10 21.97
N SER A 166 10.37 4.23 21.65
CA SER A 166 10.40 3.08 20.73
C SER A 166 10.76 3.31 19.24
N SER A 167 12.00 2.93 18.93
CA SER A 167 12.66 2.94 17.61
C SER A 167 12.62 1.56 16.93
N MET A 168 11.43 0.96 16.75
CA MET A 168 11.35 -0.30 16.01
C MET A 168 11.76 -0.07 14.53
N PRO A 169 12.72 -0.83 13.98
CA PRO A 169 13.20 -0.63 12.61
C PRO A 169 12.07 -0.69 11.57
N ARG A 170 12.18 0.17 10.54
CA ARG A 170 11.12 0.43 9.55
C ARG A 170 10.60 -0.82 8.81
N PHE A 171 11.44 -1.85 8.66
CA PHE A 171 11.09 -3.11 8.01
C PHE A 171 10.38 -4.10 8.94
N LEU A 172 10.80 -4.19 10.21
CA LEU A 172 10.21 -5.08 11.22
C LEU A 172 8.81 -4.62 11.65
N ARG A 173 8.54 -3.31 11.57
CA ARG A 173 7.23 -2.75 11.91
C ARG A 173 6.08 -3.31 11.07
N ARG A 174 6.35 -3.75 9.83
CA ARG A 174 5.33 -4.37 8.96
C ARG A 174 4.78 -5.67 9.54
N PHE A 175 5.54 -6.31 10.42
CA PHE A 175 5.19 -7.56 11.09
C PHE A 175 4.69 -7.37 12.54
N THR A 176 4.35 -6.13 12.95
CA THR A 176 3.88 -5.85 14.32
C THR A 176 2.41 -6.23 14.52
N TRP A 177 2.09 -6.74 15.72
CA TRP A 177 0.74 -7.15 16.14
C TRP A 177 -0.38 -6.15 15.77
N ARG A 178 -0.12 -4.83 15.84
CA ARG A 178 -1.11 -3.80 15.44
C ARG A 178 -1.39 -3.78 13.93
N ASN A 179 -0.36 -3.92 13.09
CA ASN A 179 -0.52 -4.03 11.63
C ASN A 179 -1.09 -5.39 11.23
N LEU A 180 -0.74 -6.44 11.98
CA LEU A 180 -1.28 -7.78 11.85
C LEU A 180 -2.80 -7.78 12.13
N LYS A 181 -3.24 -7.17 13.24
CA LYS A 181 -4.66 -7.02 13.63
C LYS A 181 -5.48 -6.20 12.62
N ALA A 182 -4.91 -5.15 12.04
CA ALA A 182 -5.59 -4.34 11.02
C ALA A 182 -5.84 -5.10 9.69
N SER A 183 -5.16 -6.23 9.48
CA SER A 183 -5.36 -7.11 8.31
C SER A 183 -6.09 -8.42 8.69
N ALA A 184 -6.50 -8.57 9.95
CA ALA A 184 -7.03 -9.82 10.53
C ALA A 184 -8.51 -10.10 10.23
N GLY A 185 -9.22 -9.21 9.52
CA GLY A 185 -10.61 -9.47 9.08
C GLY A 185 -10.75 -10.72 8.19
N ASN A 186 -9.63 -11.30 7.73
CA ASN A 186 -9.58 -12.56 7.01
C ASN A 186 -8.37 -13.41 7.49
N ALA A 187 -8.50 -14.03 8.66
CA ALA A 187 -7.39 -14.66 9.40
C ALA A 187 -6.59 -15.72 8.62
N VAL A 188 -7.26 -16.51 7.77
CA VAL A 188 -6.63 -17.57 6.95
C VAL A 188 -5.79 -16.97 5.81
N GLY A 189 -6.35 -16.02 5.06
CA GLY A 189 -5.63 -15.32 3.99
C GLY A 189 -4.46 -14.50 4.53
N PHE A 190 -4.60 -13.96 5.74
CA PHE A 190 -3.57 -13.22 6.45
C PHE A 190 -2.39 -14.09 6.89
N LEU A 191 -2.66 -15.26 7.51
CA LEU A 191 -1.61 -16.19 7.94
C LEU A 191 -0.87 -16.78 6.74
N LEU A 192 -1.61 -17.27 5.74
CA LEU A 192 -1.02 -17.85 4.54
C LEU A 192 -0.21 -16.81 3.76
N SER A 193 -0.72 -15.60 3.61
CA SER A 193 0.00 -14.59 2.84
C SER A 193 1.23 -14.06 3.56
N ASN A 194 1.15 -13.73 4.85
CA ASN A 194 2.32 -13.24 5.58
C ASN A 194 3.38 -14.33 5.74
N LEU A 195 2.97 -15.58 6.00
CA LEU A 195 3.89 -16.70 6.08
C LEU A 195 4.54 -16.98 4.72
N PHE A 196 3.78 -16.88 3.63
CA PHE A 196 4.29 -17.02 2.27
C PHE A 196 5.33 -15.93 1.94
N PHE A 197 5.06 -14.66 2.27
CA PHE A 197 6.04 -13.59 2.04
C PHE A 197 7.27 -13.72 2.92
N LEU A 198 7.12 -14.12 4.19
CA LEU A 198 8.24 -14.38 5.08
C LEU A 198 9.08 -15.56 4.58
N PHE A 199 8.44 -16.60 4.05
CA PHE A 199 9.12 -17.74 3.44
C PHE A 199 9.91 -17.33 2.19
N ILE A 200 9.30 -16.55 1.30
CA ILE A 200 10.00 -15.98 0.13
C ILE A 200 11.18 -15.12 0.58
N LEU A 201 10.95 -14.23 1.55
CA LEU A 201 11.99 -13.33 2.04
C LEU A 201 13.17 -14.10 2.65
N TYR A 202 12.90 -15.10 3.48
CA TYR A 202 13.91 -15.99 4.03
C TYR A 202 14.71 -16.69 2.93
N ARG A 203 14.03 -17.24 1.91
CA ARG A 203 14.72 -17.86 0.77
C ARG A 203 15.57 -16.86 -0.01
N LEU A 204 15.06 -15.67 -0.29
CA LEU A 204 15.82 -14.63 -0.99
C LEU A 204 17.09 -14.27 -0.22
N ILE A 205 16.99 -14.06 1.09
CA ILE A 205 18.16 -13.77 1.94
C ILE A 205 19.17 -14.92 1.87
N ARG A 206 18.69 -16.17 2.04
CA ARG A 206 19.56 -17.36 1.96
C ARG A 206 20.25 -17.47 0.60
N TYR A 207 19.53 -17.23 -0.49
CA TYR A 207 20.06 -17.32 -1.85
C TYR A 207 21.09 -16.23 -2.13
N VAL A 208 20.81 -15.00 -1.71
CA VAL A 208 21.77 -13.89 -1.82
C VAL A 208 23.05 -14.21 -1.02
N ILE A 209 22.93 -14.67 0.23
CA ILE A 209 24.09 -15.02 1.05
C ILE A 209 24.88 -16.18 0.41
N ALA A 210 24.19 -17.22 -0.08
CA ALA A 210 24.84 -18.34 -0.72
C ALA A 210 25.60 -17.93 -1.98
N MET A 211 25.00 -17.08 -2.83
CA MET A 211 25.68 -16.55 -4.02
C MET A 211 26.88 -15.66 -3.64
N LEU A 212 26.77 -14.83 -2.60
CA LEU A 212 27.90 -14.01 -2.13
C LEU A 212 29.07 -14.89 -1.64
N ARG A 213 28.80 -15.98 -0.92
CA ARG A 213 29.82 -16.95 -0.48
C ARG A 213 30.46 -17.75 -1.63
N MET A 214 29.88 -17.74 -2.82
CA MET A 214 30.50 -18.34 -4.01
C MET A 214 31.43 -17.38 -4.74
N LEU A 215 31.28 -16.07 -4.49
CA LEU A 215 32.05 -15.00 -5.14
C LEU A 215 33.21 -14.49 -4.29
N PHE A 216 33.15 -14.67 -2.96
CA PHE A 216 34.16 -14.29 -1.97
C PHE A 216 34.55 -15.51 -1.14
#